data_AF-A0A9X6AI79-F1
#
_entry.id   AF-A0A9X6AI79-F1
#
_cell.length_a   1.000
_cell.length_b   1.000
_cell.length_c   1.000
_cell.angle_alpha   90.00
_cell.angle_beta   90.00
_cell.angle_gamma   90.00
#
_symmetry.space_group_name_H-M   'P 1'
#
loop_
_entity.id
_entity.type
_entity.pdbx_description
1 polymer ?
#
loop_
_entity_poly.entity_id
_entity_poly.type
_entity_poly.pdbx_seq_one_letter_code
_entity_poly.pdbx_strand_id
1 'polypeptide(L)'
;MGSHADGDGCTGPDEYLMRAGYALEGEDGCIAEARHHAVAFLDQAHADHHLSVSARARDLTQLVVSELVTNALKYAPGPVLME
;
A
#
# COMPACT_ATOMS: atom_id res chain seq x y z
N MET A 1 -46.27 17.11 8.16
CA MET A 1 -45.88 17.82 6.91
C MET A 1 -44.50 18.40 7.19
N GLY A 2 -43.38 17.79 6.85
CA GLY A 2 -43.05 17.09 5.62
C GLY A 2 -41.98 17.92 4.93
N SER A 3 -40.71 17.50 5.02
CA SER A 3 -39.80 17.44 3.87
C SER A 3 -38.48 16.85 4.37
N HIS A 4 -38.28 15.59 4.00
CA HIS A 4 -36.95 15.02 3.84
C HIS A 4 -36.18 15.87 2.84
N ALA A 5 -34.95 16.25 3.18
CA ALA A 5 -33.93 16.51 2.20
C ALA A 5 -32.92 15.37 2.40
N ASP A 6 -33.11 14.30 1.64
CA ASP A 6 -32.09 13.29 1.42
C ASP A 6 -30.84 14.01 0.93
N GLY A 7 -29.86 14.12 1.81
CA GLY A 7 -28.48 14.30 1.38
C GLY A 7 -28.08 13.01 0.70
N ASP A 8 -28.32 12.94 -0.61
CA ASP A 8 -27.74 11.96 -1.52
C ASP A 8 -26.21 12.12 -1.45
N GLY A 9 -25.62 11.46 -0.46
CA GLY A 9 -24.19 11.25 -0.41
C GLY A 9 -23.86 10.30 -1.54
N CYS A 10 -23.37 10.85 -2.65
CA CYS A 10 -22.75 10.11 -3.73
C CYS A 10 -21.74 9.11 -3.13
N THR A 11 -22.18 7.87 -2.95
CA THR A 11 -21.35 6.78 -2.42
C THR A 11 -20.68 6.14 -3.63
N GLY A 12 -19.46 6.56 -3.93
CA GLY A 12 -18.64 5.94 -4.96
C GLY A 12 -17.21 6.49 -4.92
N PRO A 13 -16.22 5.77 -5.47
CA PRO A 13 -15.85 4.38 -5.28
C PRO A 13 -14.97 4.24 -4.03
N ASP A 14 -15.58 4.39 -2.85
CA ASP A 14 -14.88 4.36 -1.56
C ASP A 14 -14.96 2.99 -0.87
N GLU A 15 -15.42 1.96 -1.58
CA GLU A 15 -15.76 0.67 -0.95
C GLU A 15 -14.53 -0.15 -0.53
N TYR A 16 -13.32 0.17 -1.02
CA TYR A 16 -12.10 -0.59 -0.72
C TYR A 16 -10.84 0.29 -0.61
N LEU A 17 -10.89 1.39 0.15
CA LEU A 17 -9.67 2.14 0.48
C LEU A 17 -8.84 1.41 1.55
N MET A 18 -7.84 0.64 1.09
CA MET A 18 -6.76 0.15 1.94
C MET A 18 -5.55 1.08 1.88
N ARG A 19 -4.96 1.38 3.04
CA ARG A 19 -3.70 2.12 3.17
C ARG A 19 -2.89 1.53 4.32
N ALA A 20 -1.57 1.45 4.16
CA ALA A 20 -0.66 0.97 5.19
C ALA A 20 0.63 1.78 5.16
N GLY A 21 1.12 2.19 6.34
CA GLY A 21 2.37 2.93 6.49
C GLY A 21 3.42 2.11 7.24
N TYR A 22 4.65 2.05 6.73
CA TYR A 22 5.76 1.31 7.33
C TYR A 22 6.99 2.21 7.46
N ALA A 23 7.47 2.37 8.68
CA ALA A 23 8.74 3.01 8.95
C ALA A 23 9.86 1.99 8.74
N LEU A 24 10.82 2.33 7.89
CA LEU A 24 11.96 1.50 7.57
C LEU A 24 13.22 2.15 8.14
N GLU A 25 13.84 1.49 9.10
CA GLU A 25 15.15 1.87 9.62
C GLU A 25 16.18 1.48 8.54
N GLY A 26 17.00 2.42 8.10
CA GLY A 26 17.86 2.28 6.91
C GLY A 26 19.05 1.33 7.05
N GLU A 27 18.84 0.20 7.73
CA GLU A 27 19.82 -0.82 8.06
C GLU A 27 19.77 -2.03 7.11
N ASP A 28 20.69 -2.98 7.34
CA ASP A 28 20.78 -4.21 6.57
C ASP A 28 19.48 -5.02 6.67
N GLY A 29 18.81 -5.23 5.53
CA GLY A 29 17.54 -5.98 5.47
C GLY A 29 16.30 -5.12 5.22
N CYS A 30 16.42 -3.79 5.30
CA CYS A 30 15.35 -2.80 5.02
C CYS A 30 14.59 -3.07 3.70
N ILE A 31 15.32 -3.42 2.62
CA ILE A 31 14.70 -3.75 1.32
C ILE A 31 13.86 -5.04 1.39
N ALA A 32 14.33 -6.05 2.12
CA ALA A 32 13.61 -7.31 2.27
C ALA A 32 12.34 -7.14 3.11
N GLU A 33 12.42 -6.34 4.18
CA GLU A 33 11.29 -5.94 5.02
C GLU A 33 10.22 -5.19 4.20
N ALA A 34 10.63 -4.20 3.41
CA ALA A 34 9.72 -3.45 2.55
C ALA A 34 8.99 -4.34 1.54
N ARG A 35 9.69 -5.29 0.90
CA ARG A 35 9.03 -6.27 0.02
C ARG A 35 8.04 -7.15 0.78
N HIS A 36 8.38 -7.56 2.00
CA HIS A 36 7.49 -8.37 2.83
C HIS A 36 6.19 -7.61 3.14
N HIS A 37 6.29 -6.34 3.53
CA HIS A 37 5.14 -5.48 3.77
C HIS A 37 4.27 -5.28 2.52
N ALA A 38 4.89 -5.06 1.36
CA ALA A 38 4.17 -4.89 0.11
C ALA A 38 3.41 -6.18 -0.30
N VAL A 39 4.02 -7.35 -0.08
CA VAL A 39 3.35 -8.63 -0.31
C VAL A 39 2.20 -8.85 0.67
N ALA A 40 2.42 -8.59 1.96
CA ALA A 40 1.40 -8.72 2.99
C ALA A 40 0.19 -7.82 2.70
N PHE A 41 0.42 -6.60 2.22
CA PHE A 41 -0.65 -5.68 1.80
C PHE A 41 -1.48 -6.25 0.64
N LEU A 42 -0.83 -6.82 -0.38
CA LEU A 42 -1.54 -7.45 -1.51
C LEU A 42 -2.31 -8.71 -1.09
N ASP A 43 -1.73 -9.51 -0.18
CA ASP A 43 -2.38 -10.70 0.38
C ASP A 43 -3.61 -10.30 1.21
N GLN A 44 -3.54 -9.18 1.96
CA GLN A 44 -4.66 -8.64 2.72
C GLN A 44 -5.76 -8.08 1.81
N ALA A 45 -5.40 -7.37 0.74
CA ALA A 45 -6.35 -6.91 -0.28
C ALA A 45 -7.10 -8.06 -0.95
N HIS A 46 -6.43 -9.19 -1.15
CA HIS A 46 -7.06 -10.40 -1.65
C HIS A 46 -8.00 -11.04 -0.62
N ALA A 47 -7.56 -11.17 0.62
CA ALA A 47 -8.31 -11.83 1.68
C ALA A 47 -9.57 -11.05 2.10
N ASP A 48 -9.43 -9.75 2.35
CA ASP A 48 -10.47 -8.92 2.96
C ASP A 48 -11.43 -8.32 1.93
N HIS A 49 -10.98 -8.15 0.68
CA HIS A 49 -11.72 -7.44 -0.37
C HIS A 49 -11.86 -8.24 -1.67
N HIS A 50 -11.41 -9.49 -1.68
CA HIS A 50 -11.49 -10.39 -2.84
C HIS A 50 -10.88 -9.82 -4.12
N LEU A 51 -9.92 -8.90 -3.99
CA LEU A 51 -9.23 -8.31 -5.13
C LEU A 51 -8.29 -9.36 -5.75
N SER A 52 -8.42 -9.56 -7.07
CA SER A 52 -7.56 -10.47 -7.81
C SER A 52 -6.24 -9.78 -8.17
N VAL A 53 -5.15 -10.14 -7.49
CA VAL A 53 -3.81 -9.66 -7.80
C VAL A 53 -3.09 -10.71 -8.64
N SER A 54 -2.72 -10.36 -9.88
CA SER A 54 -1.94 -11.27 -10.73
C SER A 54 -0.52 -11.49 -10.20
N ALA A 55 0.07 -12.66 -10.47
CA ALA A 55 1.47 -12.94 -10.12
C ALA A 55 2.42 -11.87 -10.68
N ARG A 56 2.20 -11.44 -11.93
CA ARG A 56 2.98 -10.37 -12.56
C ARG A 56 2.89 -9.05 -11.79
N ALA A 57 1.70 -8.67 -11.30
CA ALA A 57 1.54 -7.46 -10.50
C ALA A 57 2.30 -7.57 -9.17
N ARG A 58 2.21 -8.73 -8.50
CA ARG A 58 2.95 -9.01 -7.26
C ARG A 58 4.48 -8.93 -7.46
N ASP A 59 4.99 -9.47 -8.56
CA ASP A 59 6.42 -9.41 -8.89
C ASP A 59 6.88 -7.98 -9.21
N LEU A 60 6.09 -7.24 -10.00
CA LEU A 60 6.36 -5.84 -10.31
C LEU A 60 6.33 -4.95 -9.07
N THR A 61 5.37 -5.15 -8.17
CA THR A 61 5.32 -4.40 -6.91
C THR A 61 6.58 -4.62 -6.09
N GLN A 62 7.04 -5.86 -5.95
CA GLN A 62 8.28 -6.16 -5.23
C GLN A 62 9.51 -5.50 -5.86
N LEU A 63 9.59 -5.48 -7.20
CA LEU A 63 10.67 -4.80 -7.92
C LEU A 63 10.64 -3.30 -7.67
N VAL A 64 9.48 -2.66 -7.85
CA VAL A 64 9.31 -1.22 -7.66
C VAL A 64 9.64 -0.82 -6.21
N VAL A 65 9.12 -1.55 -5.22
CA VAL A 65 9.41 -1.30 -3.81
C VAL A 65 10.91 -1.43 -3.53
N SER A 66 11.58 -2.43 -4.13
CA SER A 66 13.02 -2.59 -3.95
C SER A 66 13.81 -1.41 -4.50
N GLU A 67 13.45 -0.92 -5.69
CA GLU A 67 14.09 0.24 -6.30
C GLU A 67 13.78 1.53 -5.53
N LEU A 68 12.55 1.71 -5.05
CA LEU A 68 12.17 2.87 -4.24
C LEU A 68 12.98 2.94 -2.95
N VAL A 69 13.09 1.83 -2.21
CA VAL A 69 13.88 1.78 -0.98
C VAL A 69 15.37 1.94 -1.27
N THR A 70 15.88 1.31 -2.33
CA THR A 70 17.28 1.50 -2.76
C THR A 70 17.58 2.96 -3.05
N ASN A 71 16.69 3.65 -3.78
CA ASN A 71 16.83 5.06 -4.07
C ASN A 71 16.74 5.92 -2.81
N ALA A 72 15.81 5.64 -1.91
CA ALA A 72 15.67 6.35 -0.65
C ALA A 72 16.94 6.22 0.20
N LEU A 73 17.44 5.01 0.41
CA LEU A 73 18.66 4.77 1.19
C LEU A 73 19.90 5.42 0.56
N LYS A 74 19.97 5.45 -0.78
CA LYS A 74 21.12 6.01 -1.50
C LYS A 74 21.14 7.54 -1.49
N TYR A 75 19.97 8.18 -1.52
CA TYR A 75 19.86 9.62 -1.81
C TYR A 75 19.20 10.44 -0.70
N ALA A 76 18.54 9.82 0.28
CA ALA A 76 17.88 10.48 1.38
C ALA A 76 18.32 9.85 2.72
N PRO A 77 19.47 10.26 3.28
CA PRO A 77 19.95 9.73 4.55
C PRO A 77 19.00 10.14 5.69
N GLY A 78 18.26 9.17 6.22
CA GLY A 78 17.26 9.35 7.28
C GLY A 78 16.25 8.21 7.31
N PRO A 79 15.34 8.19 8.29
CA PRO A 79 14.25 7.21 8.34
C PRO A 79 13.33 7.38 7.14
N VAL A 80 12.93 6.25 6.54
CA VAL A 80 12.04 6.22 5.37
C VAL A 80 10.66 5.78 5.82
N LEU A 81 9.62 6.48 5.36
CA LEU A 81 8.23 6.05 5.50
C LEU A 81 7.72 5.61 4.14
N MET A 82 7.19 4.39 4.07
CA MET A 82 6.51 3.84 2.89
C MET A 82 5.00 3.79 3.17
N GLU A 83 4.18 4.47 2.36
CA GLU A 83 2.71 4.54 2.48
C GLU A 83 1.98 4.13 1.20
#